data_AF-A0A7X1KK57-F1
#
_entry.id   AF-A0A7X1KK57-F1
#
_cell.length_a   1.000
_cell.length_b   1.000
_cell.length_c   1.000
_cell.angle_alpha   90.00
_cell.angle_beta   90.00
_cell.angle_gamma   90.00
#
_symmetry.space_group_name_H-M   'P 1'
#
loop_
_entity.id
_entity.type
_entity.pdbx_description
1 polymer ?
#
loop_
_entity_poly.entity_id
_entity_poly.type
_entity_poly.pdbx_seq_one_letter_code
_entity_poly.pdbx_strand_id
1 'polypeptide(L)'
;MIRTFALGCSLAAICASPVNAKIVARDIKILMDASDPSHAADVGKTHEARIYYDDSKIDPVSHRVPILHQQHTPMLIPAHPDAAEMPVGNAWLDLGSKPYRYHMAASPAVRLRPDGKPAWAPYAILFDEDTQRMTIRRQSDGGLELSGKYIVGEEEMSGPQVDWVINGKGAPDGRGQAMTNVLPAVGTGSPSPGLPHAPTPPLKVGKSAKLVALRVDVVVDQVAPEDEGMYKVGQADTARIVYDASAVDPKTHTVSILEEAHLIGGKYHPNRETRASVLDMSQRPYRLTYASSVTHGRPLVVLFEGATQRMAMLARPDFHMLIAGKYVINPEPVPYDVNRPED
;
A
#
# COMPACT_ATOMS: atom_id res chain seq x y z
N MET A 1 30.65 33.38 -55.41
CA MET A 1 29.38 32.70 -55.10
C MET A 1 29.67 31.62 -54.06
N ILE A 2 29.35 31.89 -52.79
CA ILE A 2 29.48 30.90 -51.70
C ILE A 2 28.04 30.63 -51.23
N ARG A 3 27.57 29.40 -51.40
CA ARG A 3 26.25 28.94 -50.94
C ARG A 3 26.39 28.36 -49.54
N THR A 4 25.83 29.06 -48.56
CA THR A 4 25.68 28.60 -47.18
C THR A 4 24.48 27.66 -47.11
N PHE A 5 24.69 26.38 -46.78
CA PHE A 5 23.62 25.44 -46.45
C PHE A 5 23.25 25.61 -44.97
N ALA A 6 22.02 26.05 -44.70
CA ALA A 6 21.44 26.02 -43.36
C ALA A 6 20.89 24.62 -43.10
N LEU A 7 21.54 23.86 -42.23
CA LEU A 7 21.01 22.61 -41.68
C LEU A 7 19.98 22.99 -40.61
N GLY A 8 18.69 22.96 -40.99
CA GLY A 8 17.58 23.07 -40.05
C GLY A 8 17.45 21.79 -39.24
N CYS A 9 18.04 21.77 -38.04
CA CYS A 9 17.82 20.72 -37.06
C CYS A 9 16.46 20.98 -36.40
N SER A 10 15.38 20.43 -36.97
CA SER A 10 14.08 20.38 -36.31
C SER A 10 14.18 19.42 -35.12
N LEU A 11 14.40 19.95 -33.91
CA LEU A 11 14.09 19.21 -32.68
C LEU A 11 12.59 18.96 -32.67
N ALA A 12 12.19 17.76 -33.08
CA ALA A 12 10.88 17.23 -32.74
C ALA A 12 10.83 17.11 -31.22
N ALA A 13 10.17 18.06 -30.57
CA ALA A 13 9.75 17.92 -29.18
C ALA A 13 8.82 16.71 -29.13
N ILE A 14 9.36 15.58 -28.69
CA ILE A 14 8.56 14.40 -28.33
C ILE A 14 7.74 14.86 -27.13
N CYS A 15 6.50 15.28 -27.39
CA CYS A 15 5.49 15.44 -26.36
C CYS A 15 5.22 14.04 -25.81
N ALA A 16 6.02 13.61 -24.82
CA ALA A 16 5.67 12.47 -24.01
C ALA A 16 4.33 12.81 -23.34
N SER A 17 3.27 12.14 -23.77
CA SER A 17 1.99 12.18 -23.05
C SER A 17 2.28 11.87 -21.58
N PRO A 18 1.69 12.60 -20.62
CA PRO A 18 1.87 12.28 -19.21
C PRO A 18 1.46 10.82 -19.00
N VAL A 19 2.44 9.99 -18.61
CA VAL A 19 2.17 8.61 -18.21
C VAL A 19 1.31 8.71 -16.95
N ASN A 20 0.06 8.31 -17.04
CA ASN A 20 -0.88 8.41 -15.94
C ASN A 20 -0.52 7.34 -14.89
N ALA A 21 -0.41 7.74 -13.63
CA ALA A 21 -0.04 6.88 -12.50
C ALA A 21 -1.05 5.74 -12.24
N LYS A 22 -0.73 4.50 -12.62
CA LYS A 22 -1.57 3.31 -12.42
C LYS A 22 -0.96 2.42 -11.35
N ILE A 23 -1.75 2.06 -10.34
CA ILE A 23 -1.29 1.15 -9.29
C ILE A 23 -1.34 -0.29 -9.79
N VAL A 24 -0.23 -0.99 -9.68
CA VAL A 24 -0.07 -2.42 -10.00
C VAL A 24 0.36 -3.16 -8.74
N ALA A 25 -0.17 -4.37 -8.56
CA ALA A 25 0.17 -5.29 -7.51
C ALA A 25 0.70 -6.60 -8.07
N ARG A 26 1.57 -7.27 -7.31
CA ARG A 26 2.12 -8.59 -7.64
C ARG A 26 2.28 -9.42 -6.39
N ASP A 27 1.99 -10.71 -6.50
CA ASP A 27 2.23 -11.66 -5.42
C ASP A 27 3.69 -12.10 -5.38
N ILE A 28 4.16 -12.42 -4.18
CA ILE A 28 5.48 -12.96 -3.88
C ILE A 28 5.25 -14.24 -3.10
N LYS A 29 5.75 -15.36 -3.62
CA LYS A 29 5.75 -16.64 -2.92
C LYS A 29 7.11 -16.90 -2.35
N ILE A 30 7.18 -17.32 -1.09
CA ILE A 30 8.42 -17.53 -0.36
C ILE A 30 8.42 -18.94 0.21
N LEU A 31 9.31 -19.79 -0.26
CA LEU A 31 9.44 -21.16 0.22
C LEU A 31 10.46 -21.20 1.36
N MET A 32 9.99 -21.38 2.59
CA MET A 32 10.85 -21.44 3.77
C MET A 32 11.71 -22.70 3.73
N ASP A 33 13.02 -22.54 3.78
CA ASP A 33 13.98 -23.64 3.71
C ASP A 33 15.01 -23.62 4.86
N ALA A 34 15.04 -22.55 5.66
CA ALA A 34 15.87 -22.44 6.83
C ALA A 34 15.20 -21.61 7.92
N SER A 35 15.41 -21.99 9.17
CA SER A 35 14.92 -21.26 10.33
C SER A 35 15.80 -21.53 11.54
N ASP A 36 15.57 -20.78 12.60
CA ASP A 36 16.09 -21.11 13.91
C ASP A 36 15.24 -22.22 14.58
N PRO A 37 15.71 -22.81 15.70
CA PRO A 37 14.97 -23.88 16.36
C PRO A 37 13.56 -23.51 16.82
N SER A 38 13.30 -22.22 17.13
CA SER A 38 11.97 -21.77 17.56
C SER A 38 10.97 -21.72 16.41
N HIS A 39 11.48 -21.65 15.18
CA HIS A 39 10.72 -21.63 13.92
C HIS A 39 10.90 -22.89 13.07
N ALA A 40 11.37 -24.01 13.65
CA ALA A 40 11.60 -25.26 12.91
C ALA A 40 10.35 -25.78 12.19
N ALA A 41 9.16 -25.53 12.75
CA ALA A 41 7.88 -25.93 12.18
C ALA A 41 7.49 -25.15 10.91
N ASP A 42 8.21 -24.08 10.57
CA ASP A 42 7.91 -23.23 9.41
C ASP A 42 8.70 -23.65 8.16
N VAL A 43 9.75 -24.46 8.30
CA VAL A 43 10.50 -25.02 7.17
C VAL A 43 9.59 -25.92 6.33
N GLY A 44 9.64 -25.74 5.01
CA GLY A 44 8.79 -26.43 4.04
C GLY A 44 7.44 -25.76 3.79
N LYS A 45 7.06 -24.73 4.57
CA LYS A 45 5.85 -23.94 4.30
C LYS A 45 6.10 -22.87 3.24
N THR A 46 5.03 -22.51 2.54
CA THR A 46 5.00 -21.35 1.66
C THR A 46 4.41 -20.17 2.43
N HIS A 47 5.13 -19.06 2.41
CA HIS A 47 4.66 -17.76 2.85
C HIS A 47 4.32 -16.90 1.62
N GLU A 48 3.23 -16.14 1.66
CA GLU A 48 2.85 -15.25 0.57
C GLU A 48 2.88 -13.78 1.02
N ALA A 49 3.27 -12.92 0.09
CA ALA A 49 3.22 -11.48 0.24
C ALA A 49 2.70 -10.83 -1.05
N ARG A 50 2.21 -9.61 -0.97
CA ARG A 50 1.77 -8.80 -2.11
C ARG A 50 2.43 -7.44 -2.06
N ILE A 51 3.04 -7.04 -3.16
CA ILE A 51 3.64 -5.71 -3.33
C ILE A 51 2.79 -4.85 -4.25
N TYR A 52 2.78 -3.54 -4.02
CA TYR A 52 2.08 -2.53 -4.81
C TYR A 52 3.08 -1.49 -5.31
N TYR A 53 2.96 -1.06 -6.56
CA TYR A 53 3.80 -0.01 -7.17
C TYR A 53 3.01 0.84 -8.17
N ASP A 54 3.51 2.03 -8.50
CA ASP A 54 2.97 2.90 -9.56
C ASP A 54 3.76 2.66 -10.85
N ASP A 55 3.11 2.14 -11.90
CA ASP A 55 3.78 1.79 -13.16
C ASP A 55 4.37 3.00 -13.89
N SER A 56 3.85 4.20 -13.64
CA SER A 56 4.37 5.44 -14.21
C SER A 56 5.73 5.82 -13.62
N LYS A 57 6.12 5.17 -12.51
CA LYS A 57 7.41 5.35 -11.83
C LYS A 57 8.45 4.31 -12.23
N ILE A 58 8.18 3.46 -13.22
CA ILE A 58 9.18 2.56 -13.77
C ILE A 58 10.27 3.38 -14.44
N ASP A 59 11.49 3.28 -13.94
CA ASP A 59 12.66 3.89 -14.56
C ASP A 59 12.91 3.20 -15.93
N PRO A 60 12.92 3.95 -17.04
CA PRO A 60 12.97 3.36 -18.37
C PRO A 60 14.33 2.74 -18.74
N VAL A 61 15.38 2.98 -17.93
CA VAL A 61 16.74 2.49 -18.19
C VAL A 61 17.03 1.24 -17.36
N SER A 62 16.72 1.30 -16.07
CA SER A 62 16.96 0.22 -15.10
C SER A 62 15.78 -0.73 -14.95
N HIS A 63 14.60 -0.35 -15.46
CA HIS A 63 13.34 -1.07 -15.27
C HIS A 63 12.95 -1.28 -13.79
N ARG A 64 13.51 -0.45 -12.89
CA ARG A 64 13.21 -0.47 -11.46
C ARG A 64 12.03 0.42 -11.14
N VAL A 65 11.20 -0.01 -10.19
CA VAL A 65 10.08 0.77 -9.67
C VAL A 65 10.05 0.74 -8.14
N PRO A 66 9.91 1.89 -7.46
CA PRO A 66 9.73 1.93 -6.01
C PRO A 66 8.45 1.23 -5.56
N ILE A 67 8.49 0.54 -4.43
CA ILE A 67 7.29 -0.08 -3.85
C ILE A 67 6.50 0.91 -3.00
N LEU A 68 5.21 1.03 -3.32
CA LEU A 68 4.22 1.78 -2.56
C LEU A 68 3.85 1.06 -1.27
N HIS A 69 3.67 -0.26 -1.29
CA HIS A 69 3.27 -1.03 -0.11
C HIS A 69 3.63 -2.51 -0.25
N GLN A 70 3.86 -3.19 0.87
CA GLN A 70 3.96 -4.65 0.93
C GLN A 70 3.08 -5.19 2.04
N GLN A 71 2.32 -6.23 1.74
CA GLN A 71 1.51 -6.98 2.71
C GLN A 71 1.89 -8.47 2.71
N HIS A 72 1.67 -9.15 3.84
CA HIS A 72 1.87 -10.60 4.00
C HIS A 72 0.51 -11.32 4.18
N THR A 73 0.33 -12.50 3.57
CA THR A 73 -0.95 -13.25 3.55
C THR A 73 -0.80 -14.77 3.64
N PRO A 74 -1.73 -15.48 4.32
CA PRO A 74 -2.20 -15.13 5.67
C PRO A 74 -1.00 -15.24 6.65
N MET A 75 -1.05 -14.56 7.79
CA MET A 75 0.04 -14.48 8.79
C MET A 75 0.52 -15.85 9.33
N LEU A 76 1.24 -16.63 8.51
CA LEU A 76 1.86 -17.90 8.87
C LEU A 76 3.26 -17.71 9.45
N ILE A 77 3.75 -16.46 9.51
CA ILE A 77 4.85 -16.07 10.39
C ILE A 77 4.21 -15.64 11.72
N PRO A 78 4.40 -16.39 12.81
CA PRO A 78 3.87 -16.01 14.11
C PRO A 78 4.36 -14.61 14.49
N ALA A 79 3.42 -13.71 14.80
CA ALA A 79 3.68 -12.35 15.28
C ALA A 79 4.39 -11.39 14.30
N HIS A 80 4.07 -11.48 13.00
CA HIS A 80 4.42 -10.41 12.06
C HIS A 80 3.56 -9.15 12.33
N PRO A 81 4.15 -7.94 12.45
CA PRO A 81 3.45 -6.66 12.49
C PRO A 81 2.49 -6.53 11.32
N ASP A 82 1.47 -5.71 11.54
CA ASP A 82 0.66 -5.20 10.46
C ASP A 82 1.57 -4.55 9.40
N ALA A 83 1.26 -4.74 8.12
CA ALA A 83 1.93 -4.08 7.02
C ALA A 83 1.93 -2.54 7.14
N ALA A 84 1.01 -1.96 7.92
CA ALA A 84 1.02 -0.55 8.33
C ALA A 84 2.30 -0.13 9.08
N GLU A 85 2.97 -1.07 9.75
CA GLU A 85 4.16 -0.84 10.57
C GLU A 85 5.47 -1.22 9.85
N MET A 86 5.38 -1.64 8.58
CA MET A 86 6.53 -1.97 7.74
C MET A 86 6.96 -0.80 6.85
N PRO A 87 8.14 -0.19 7.10
CA PRO A 87 8.64 0.85 6.22
C PRO A 87 9.13 0.23 4.90
N VAL A 88 8.43 0.47 3.80
CA VAL A 88 8.86 0.09 2.43
C VAL A 88 9.74 1.16 1.76
N GLY A 89 10.25 2.12 2.54
CA GLY A 89 11.05 3.24 2.01
C GLY A 89 12.42 2.84 1.41
N ASN A 90 12.83 1.58 1.57
CA ASN A 90 14.00 0.98 0.91
C ASN A 90 13.57 -0.32 0.23
N ALA A 91 12.63 -0.21 -0.71
CA ALA A 91 12.11 -1.33 -1.48
C ALA A 91 11.86 -0.94 -2.95
N TRP A 92 12.21 -1.84 -3.86
CA TRP A 92 11.95 -1.70 -5.29
C TRP A 92 11.78 -3.07 -5.97
N LEU A 93 11.11 -3.06 -7.12
CA LEU A 93 10.99 -4.21 -8.01
C LEU A 93 11.75 -3.92 -9.32
N ASP A 94 12.58 -4.85 -9.76
CA ASP A 94 13.24 -4.84 -11.06
C ASP A 94 12.47 -5.72 -12.05
N LEU A 95 11.92 -5.07 -13.08
CA LEU A 95 11.11 -5.68 -14.14
C LEU A 95 11.91 -5.99 -15.42
N GLY A 96 13.22 -5.76 -15.44
CA GLY A 96 14.06 -5.82 -16.65
C GLY A 96 14.29 -7.23 -17.19
N SER A 97 14.18 -8.25 -16.34
CA SER A 97 14.31 -9.66 -16.75
C SER A 97 13.56 -10.58 -15.81
N LYS A 98 13.06 -11.71 -16.33
CA LYS A 98 12.44 -12.77 -15.54
C LYS A 98 13.47 -13.81 -15.07
N PRO A 99 13.32 -14.39 -13.86
CA PRO A 99 12.35 -14.01 -12.83
C PRO A 99 12.60 -12.59 -12.30
N TYR A 100 11.53 -11.82 -12.03
CA TYR A 100 11.68 -10.46 -11.51
C TYR A 100 12.40 -10.47 -10.16
N ARG A 101 13.18 -9.42 -9.91
CA ARG A 101 14.00 -9.31 -8.70
C ARG A 101 13.40 -8.27 -7.76
N TYR A 102 13.28 -8.63 -6.50
CA TYR A 102 12.66 -7.79 -5.49
C TYR A 102 13.65 -7.47 -4.37
N HIS A 103 13.87 -6.19 -4.13
CA HIS A 103 14.65 -5.73 -2.99
C HIS A 103 13.74 -5.11 -1.95
N MET A 104 13.98 -5.46 -0.69
CA MET A 104 13.48 -4.70 0.45
C MET A 104 14.41 -4.88 1.63
N ALA A 105 14.76 -3.79 2.30
CA ALA A 105 15.36 -3.85 3.63
C ALA A 105 14.52 -3.03 4.61
N ALA A 106 13.91 -3.70 5.59
CA ALA A 106 13.02 -3.10 6.55
C ALA A 106 13.34 -3.54 7.98
N SER A 107 13.04 -2.67 8.94
CA SER A 107 13.10 -2.94 10.37
C SER A 107 11.78 -2.49 10.98
N PRO A 108 10.77 -3.39 11.01
CA PRO A 108 9.44 -3.02 11.48
C PRO A 108 9.47 -2.47 12.91
N ALA A 109 8.61 -1.49 13.18
CA ALA A 109 8.47 -0.97 14.53
C ALA A 109 7.96 -2.08 15.47
N VAL A 110 8.40 -2.06 16.73
CA VAL A 110 7.91 -3.00 17.73
C VAL A 110 6.64 -2.44 18.35
N ARG A 111 5.51 -3.12 18.14
CA ARG A 111 4.27 -2.79 18.85
C ARG A 111 4.42 -3.12 20.32
N LEU A 112 4.01 -2.19 21.19
CA LEU A 112 3.90 -2.45 22.62
C LEU A 112 2.49 -2.99 22.91
N ARG A 113 2.44 -4.03 23.74
CA ARG A 113 1.22 -4.53 24.37
C ARG A 113 0.71 -3.50 25.40
N PRO A 114 -0.55 -3.61 25.87
CA PRO A 114 -1.09 -2.69 26.88
C PRO A 114 -0.28 -2.65 28.18
N ASP A 115 0.49 -3.70 28.49
CA ASP A 115 1.40 -3.78 29.63
C ASP A 115 2.76 -3.10 29.39
N GLY A 116 2.93 -2.42 28.25
CA GLY A 116 4.15 -1.72 27.86
C GLY A 116 5.26 -2.63 27.33
N LYS A 117 5.05 -3.95 27.25
CA LYS A 117 6.06 -4.89 26.73
C LYS A 117 5.95 -5.05 25.22
N PRO A 118 7.06 -5.31 24.51
CA PRO A 118 7.01 -5.72 23.11
C PRO A 118 6.02 -6.86 22.85
N ALA A 119 5.25 -6.73 21.77
CA ALA A 119 4.38 -7.78 21.24
C ALA A 119 5.17 -8.86 20.49
N TRP A 120 6.34 -8.50 19.95
CA TRP A 120 7.33 -9.39 19.34
C TRP A 120 8.74 -8.87 19.59
N ALA A 121 9.76 -9.72 19.43
CA ALA A 121 11.14 -9.31 19.49
C ALA A 121 11.50 -8.41 18.27
N PRO A 122 12.32 -7.37 18.42
CA PRO A 122 12.75 -6.56 17.27
C PRO A 122 13.53 -7.40 16.25
N TYR A 123 13.15 -7.30 14.98
CA TYR A 123 13.77 -8.06 13.88
C TYR A 123 13.90 -7.19 12.61
N ALA A 124 14.74 -7.62 11.69
CA ALA A 124 14.94 -7.01 10.38
C ALA A 124 14.55 -8.01 9.28
N ILE A 125 13.95 -7.51 8.21
CA ILE A 125 13.61 -8.28 7.00
C ILE A 125 14.48 -7.78 5.86
N LEU A 126 15.07 -8.72 5.12
CA LEU A 126 15.76 -8.46 3.86
C LEU A 126 15.20 -9.38 2.78
N PHE A 127 14.68 -8.79 1.71
CA PHE A 127 14.55 -9.43 0.40
C PHE A 127 15.76 -9.00 -0.41
N ASP A 128 16.63 -9.96 -0.71
CA ASP A 128 17.86 -9.74 -1.46
C ASP A 128 17.59 -10.04 -2.95
N GLU A 129 17.80 -9.03 -3.81
CA GLU A 129 17.50 -9.10 -5.24
C GLU A 129 18.44 -10.03 -6.02
N ASP A 130 19.69 -10.19 -5.56
CA ASP A 130 20.71 -10.97 -6.24
C ASP A 130 20.58 -12.46 -5.92
N THR A 131 20.27 -12.79 -4.67
CA THR A 131 20.11 -14.17 -4.21
C THR A 131 18.68 -14.68 -4.27
N GLN A 132 17.71 -13.79 -4.54
CA GLN A 132 16.27 -14.05 -4.50
C GLN A 132 15.82 -14.71 -3.20
N ARG A 133 16.34 -14.22 -2.07
CA ARG A 133 16.11 -14.80 -0.75
C ARG A 133 15.54 -13.78 0.21
N MET A 134 14.48 -14.18 0.91
CA MET A 134 14.00 -13.47 2.08
C MET A 134 14.77 -13.99 3.31
N THR A 135 15.21 -13.08 4.17
CA THR A 135 15.72 -13.39 5.49
C THR A 135 15.04 -12.52 6.53
N ILE A 136 14.70 -13.12 7.66
CA ILE A 136 14.27 -12.44 8.87
C ILE A 136 15.34 -12.71 9.93
N ARG A 137 15.86 -11.65 10.53
CA ARG A 137 16.94 -11.74 11.53
C ARG A 137 16.60 -10.93 12.76
N ARG A 138 16.98 -11.41 13.94
CA ARG A 138 16.90 -10.62 15.18
C ARG A 138 17.78 -9.38 15.08
N GLN A 139 17.26 -8.23 15.51
CA GLN A 139 18.09 -7.02 15.59
C GLN A 139 19.08 -7.07 16.75
N SER A 140 18.82 -7.89 17.78
CA SER A 140 19.67 -7.96 18.97
C SER A 140 21.05 -8.57 18.70
N ASP A 141 21.12 -9.63 17.90
CA ASP A 141 22.34 -10.42 17.68
C ASP A 141 22.58 -10.77 16.20
N GLY A 142 21.69 -10.38 15.29
CA GLY A 142 21.76 -10.73 13.87
C GLY A 142 21.46 -12.19 13.57
N GLY A 143 21.02 -12.96 14.58
CA GLY A 143 20.66 -14.37 14.44
C GLY A 143 19.53 -14.54 13.43
N LEU A 144 19.63 -15.61 12.62
CA LEU A 144 18.56 -16.00 11.71
C LEU A 144 17.31 -16.36 12.51
N GLU A 145 16.14 -15.94 12.05
CA GLU A 145 14.83 -16.42 12.52
C GLU A 145 14.20 -17.32 11.45
N LEU A 146 14.05 -16.78 10.23
CA LEU A 146 13.41 -17.43 9.09
C LEU A 146 14.09 -17.03 7.80
N SER A 147 14.13 -17.97 6.84
CA SER A 147 14.60 -17.68 5.50
C SER A 147 14.07 -18.64 4.46
N GLY A 148 13.89 -18.11 3.25
CA GLY A 148 13.39 -18.86 2.13
C GLY A 148 13.67 -18.16 0.80
N LYS A 149 13.70 -18.93 -0.28
CA LYS A 149 13.74 -18.37 -1.65
C LYS A 149 12.40 -17.74 -1.97
N TYR A 150 12.40 -16.56 -2.59
CA TYR A 150 11.18 -15.91 -3.05
C TYR A 150 11.08 -15.94 -4.58
N ILE A 151 9.84 -15.88 -5.07
CA ILE A 151 9.49 -15.75 -6.49
C ILE A 151 8.43 -14.66 -6.59
N VAL A 152 8.65 -13.67 -7.44
CA VAL A 152 7.64 -12.65 -7.78
C VAL A 152 6.77 -13.18 -8.92
N GLY A 153 5.45 -13.11 -8.75
CA GLY A 153 4.47 -13.50 -9.75
C GLY A 153 4.53 -12.63 -10.99
N GLU A 154 4.39 -13.27 -12.16
CA GLU A 154 4.40 -12.59 -13.45
C GLU A 154 3.07 -11.90 -13.78
N GLU A 155 2.00 -12.28 -13.10
CA GLU A 155 0.67 -11.69 -13.25
C GLU A 155 0.62 -10.30 -12.62
N GLU A 156 0.16 -9.31 -13.40
CA GLU A 156 -0.11 -7.96 -12.92
C GLU A 156 -1.53 -7.88 -12.37
N MET A 157 -1.64 -7.38 -11.14
CA MET A 157 -2.90 -6.99 -10.55
C MET A 157 -3.03 -5.46 -10.59
N SER A 158 -3.61 -4.88 -11.63
CA SER A 158 -3.54 -3.43 -11.90
C SER A 158 -4.88 -2.72 -11.93
N GLY A 159 -4.92 -1.46 -11.48
CA GLY A 159 -6.10 -0.60 -11.57
C GLY A 159 -7.34 -1.27 -10.97
N PRO A 160 -8.57 -0.96 -11.41
CA PRO A 160 -9.70 -1.77 -11.01
C PRO A 160 -9.46 -3.18 -11.52
N GLN A 161 -8.95 -4.09 -10.71
CA GLN A 161 -8.91 -5.54 -10.91
C GLN A 161 -9.46 -6.19 -9.63
N VAL A 162 -10.61 -5.79 -9.05
CA VAL A 162 -11.84 -5.08 -9.49
C VAL A 162 -12.40 -5.43 -10.88
N ASP A 163 -11.74 -5.17 -12.01
CA ASP A 163 -12.11 -5.65 -13.35
C ASP A 163 -12.17 -7.20 -13.44
N TRP A 164 -11.53 -7.92 -12.52
CA TRP A 164 -11.65 -9.38 -12.38
C TRP A 164 -12.73 -9.84 -11.38
N VAL A 165 -13.20 -8.99 -10.46
CA VAL A 165 -14.56 -9.19 -9.91
C VAL A 165 -15.59 -8.93 -11.04
N ILE A 166 -15.29 -7.99 -11.93
CA ILE A 166 -16.17 -7.47 -13.01
C ILE A 166 -16.14 -8.27 -14.31
N ASN A 167 -15.24 -9.24 -14.53
CA ASN A 167 -15.42 -10.12 -15.69
C ASN A 167 -16.63 -11.04 -15.57
N GLY A 168 -17.32 -11.06 -14.40
CA GLY A 168 -18.78 -10.92 -14.31
C GLY A 168 -19.66 -11.73 -15.26
N LYS A 169 -19.15 -12.84 -15.83
CA LYS A 169 -19.92 -13.85 -16.52
C LYS A 169 -19.97 -15.03 -15.58
N GLY A 170 -21.08 -15.07 -14.85
CA GLY A 170 -21.37 -16.08 -13.86
C GLY A 170 -21.17 -15.54 -12.46
N ALA A 171 -22.24 -14.99 -11.87
CA ALA A 171 -22.44 -15.27 -10.45
C ALA A 171 -22.38 -16.81 -10.32
N PRO A 172 -21.62 -17.41 -9.39
CA PRO A 172 -21.72 -18.83 -9.19
C PRO A 172 -23.16 -19.08 -8.71
N ASP A 173 -23.97 -19.72 -9.56
CA ASP A 173 -25.28 -20.26 -9.21
C ASP A 173 -25.10 -21.05 -7.93
N GLY A 174 -25.52 -20.48 -6.78
CA GLY A 174 -25.06 -20.70 -5.41
C GLY A 174 -24.60 -22.10 -4.97
N ARG A 175 -23.63 -22.68 -5.68
CA ARG A 175 -23.13 -24.06 -5.62
C ARG A 175 -21.79 -24.14 -6.35
N GLY A 176 -20.70 -23.92 -5.60
CA GLY A 176 -19.36 -24.36 -5.96
C GLY A 176 -18.37 -23.20 -6.20
N GLN A 177 -17.16 -23.17 -5.67
CA GLN A 177 -16.46 -24.09 -4.78
C GLN A 177 -15.77 -23.26 -3.71
N ALA A 178 -16.04 -23.58 -2.44
CA ALA A 178 -15.20 -23.17 -1.34
C ALA A 178 -13.76 -23.60 -1.66
N MET A 179 -12.79 -22.70 -1.43
CA MET A 179 -11.44 -23.13 -1.15
C MET A 179 -11.53 -24.02 0.09
N THR A 180 -11.57 -25.33 -0.17
CA THR A 180 -11.74 -26.38 0.82
C THR A 180 -10.41 -26.54 1.53
N ASN A 181 -10.16 -25.64 2.46
CA ASN A 181 -9.55 -25.97 3.73
C ASN A 181 -10.50 -25.45 4.80
N VAL A 182 -11.45 -26.31 5.14
CA VAL A 182 -12.36 -26.16 6.27
C VAL A 182 -11.51 -26.13 7.53
N LEU A 183 -11.15 -24.94 7.98
CA LEU A 183 -11.11 -24.69 9.42
C LEU A 183 -12.57 -24.70 9.89
N PRO A 184 -12.89 -25.42 10.97
CA PRO A 184 -14.28 -25.53 11.42
C PRO A 184 -14.82 -24.14 11.73
N ALA A 185 -16.06 -23.91 11.28
CA ALA A 185 -16.82 -22.71 11.53
C ALA A 185 -16.70 -22.31 13.01
N VAL A 186 -15.94 -21.25 13.27
CA VAL A 186 -16.05 -20.51 14.52
C VAL A 186 -17.42 -19.87 14.47
N GLY A 187 -18.25 -20.23 15.45
CA GLY A 187 -19.67 -19.90 15.50
C GLY A 187 -19.95 -18.41 15.44
N THR A 188 -21.24 -18.10 15.37
CA THR A 188 -21.93 -16.81 15.41
C THR A 188 -21.67 -15.99 16.69
N GLY A 189 -20.44 -16.01 17.20
CA GLY A 189 -20.00 -15.13 18.26
C GLY A 189 -20.06 -13.70 17.76
N SER A 190 -20.73 -12.85 18.55
CA SER A 190 -20.69 -11.40 18.42
C SER A 190 -19.27 -10.92 18.08
N PRO A 191 -19.12 -9.86 17.24
CA PRO A 191 -17.80 -9.32 16.94
C PRO A 191 -17.07 -9.10 18.26
N SER A 192 -15.90 -9.74 18.40
CA SER A 192 -15.01 -9.46 19.52
C SER A 192 -14.83 -7.94 19.55
N PRO A 193 -15.02 -7.27 20.70
CA PRO A 193 -14.82 -5.83 20.79
C PRO A 193 -13.42 -5.55 20.25
N GLY A 194 -13.35 -4.81 19.14
CA GLY A 194 -12.07 -4.44 18.54
C GLY A 194 -11.18 -3.89 19.65
N LEU A 195 -9.98 -4.45 19.80
CA LEU A 195 -9.01 -3.92 20.76
C LEU A 195 -8.91 -2.41 20.51
N PRO A 196 -8.94 -1.57 21.56
CA PRO A 196 -8.83 -0.13 21.38
C PRO A 196 -7.58 0.17 20.57
N HIS A 197 -7.77 0.87 19.45
CA HIS A 197 -6.66 1.36 18.63
C HIS A 197 -5.74 2.19 19.54
N ALA A 198 -4.48 1.78 19.64
CA ALA A 198 -3.48 2.65 20.26
C ALA A 198 -3.45 3.96 19.45
N PRO A 199 -3.42 5.13 20.10
CA PRO A 199 -3.37 6.40 19.37
C PRO A 199 -2.18 6.40 18.42
N THR A 200 -2.42 6.76 17.15
CA THR A 200 -1.33 6.98 16.19
C THR A 200 -0.44 8.10 16.75
N PRO A 201 0.87 7.90 16.92
CA PRO A 201 1.75 8.95 17.41
C PRO A 201 1.65 10.21 16.55
N PRO A 202 1.74 11.41 17.16
CA PRO A 202 1.77 12.68 16.43
C PRO A 202 2.85 12.70 15.34
N LEU A 203 2.60 13.41 14.24
CA LEU A 203 3.62 13.64 13.21
C LEU A 203 4.82 14.34 13.85
N LYS A 204 6.01 13.76 13.67
CA LYS A 204 7.26 14.42 14.02
C LYS A 204 7.71 15.26 12.84
N VAL A 205 7.50 16.57 12.92
CA VAL A 205 7.82 17.49 11.83
C VAL A 205 9.04 18.33 12.14
N GLY A 206 9.82 18.64 11.10
CA GLY A 206 10.97 19.52 11.22
C GLY A 206 10.54 20.93 11.63
N LYS A 207 11.45 21.70 12.25
CA LYS A 207 11.16 23.06 12.75
C LYS A 207 10.65 24.04 11.68
N SER A 208 10.87 23.75 10.40
CA SER A 208 10.47 24.57 9.25
C SER A 208 9.28 24.00 8.47
N ALA A 209 8.69 22.88 8.90
CA ALA A 209 7.60 22.25 8.18
C ALA A 209 6.33 23.11 8.19
N LYS A 210 5.66 23.22 7.05
CA LYS A 210 4.37 23.88 6.91
C LYS A 210 3.33 22.82 6.58
N LEU A 211 2.77 22.20 7.61
CA LEU A 211 1.74 21.19 7.41
C LEU A 211 0.46 21.79 6.84
N VAL A 212 -0.02 21.16 5.78
CA VAL A 212 -1.27 21.49 5.12
C VAL A 212 -2.06 20.20 5.02
N ALA A 213 -3.35 20.28 5.36
CA ALA A 213 -4.29 19.21 5.11
C ALA A 213 -5.25 19.58 3.99
N LEU A 214 -5.56 18.64 3.11
CA LEU A 214 -6.58 18.76 2.09
C LEU A 214 -7.67 17.72 2.32
N ARG A 215 -8.91 18.11 2.03
CA ARG A 215 -10.04 17.18 2.05
C ARG A 215 -10.10 16.40 0.74
N VAL A 216 -10.37 15.11 0.87
CA VAL A 216 -10.63 14.19 -0.24
C VAL A 216 -12.06 13.69 -0.10
N ASP A 217 -12.87 13.92 -1.12
CA ASP A 217 -14.24 13.41 -1.19
C ASP A 217 -14.29 12.25 -2.16
N VAL A 218 -14.80 11.09 -1.72
CA VAL A 218 -14.99 9.90 -2.53
C VAL A 218 -16.48 9.65 -2.71
N VAL A 219 -16.93 9.56 -3.96
CA VAL A 219 -18.28 9.07 -4.27
C VAL A 219 -18.19 7.58 -4.54
N VAL A 220 -18.73 6.79 -3.61
CA VAL A 220 -18.73 5.32 -3.69
C VAL A 220 -19.59 4.89 -4.87
N ASP A 221 -19.03 4.09 -5.78
CA ASP A 221 -19.74 3.56 -6.95
C ASP A 221 -19.79 2.02 -6.96
N GLN A 222 -19.08 1.35 -6.05
CA GLN A 222 -19.11 -0.09 -5.85
C GLN A 222 -19.03 -0.42 -4.36
N VAL A 223 -19.81 -1.43 -3.95
CA VAL A 223 -19.84 -1.97 -2.59
C VAL A 223 -19.96 -3.50 -2.69
N ALA A 224 -19.20 -4.21 -1.88
CA ALA A 224 -19.27 -5.67 -1.78
C ALA A 224 -20.51 -6.10 -0.98
N PRO A 225 -21.13 -7.26 -1.30
CA PRO A 225 -22.35 -7.72 -0.64
C PRO A 225 -22.30 -7.70 0.90
N GLU A 226 -21.16 -8.04 1.48
CA GLU A 226 -20.93 -8.07 2.93
C GLU A 226 -20.88 -6.69 3.60
N ASP A 227 -20.66 -5.61 2.84
CA ASP A 227 -20.57 -4.24 3.35
C ASP A 227 -21.71 -3.33 2.88
N GLU A 228 -22.72 -3.86 2.17
CA GLU A 228 -23.95 -3.13 1.76
C GLU A 228 -24.77 -2.60 2.95
N GLY A 229 -24.58 -3.17 4.15
CA GLY A 229 -25.20 -2.68 5.39
C GLY A 229 -24.53 -1.41 5.95
N MET A 230 -23.27 -1.16 5.59
CA MET A 230 -22.45 -0.06 6.09
C MET A 230 -22.26 1.05 5.04
N TYR A 231 -22.08 0.65 3.77
CA TYR A 231 -21.84 1.54 2.65
C TYR A 231 -22.93 1.40 1.59
N LYS A 232 -23.20 2.49 0.86
CA LYS A 232 -24.13 2.50 -0.26
C LYS A 232 -23.50 3.15 -1.48
N VAL A 233 -23.85 2.65 -2.66
CA VAL A 233 -23.56 3.34 -3.93
C VAL A 233 -24.17 4.75 -3.88
N GLY A 234 -23.38 5.75 -4.25
CA GLY A 234 -23.70 7.17 -4.17
C GLY A 234 -23.38 7.83 -2.81
N GLN A 235 -22.99 7.06 -1.79
CA GLN A 235 -22.54 7.61 -0.52
C GLN A 235 -21.23 8.36 -0.68
N ALA A 236 -21.09 9.47 0.06
CA ALA A 236 -19.82 10.16 0.21
C ALA A 236 -19.00 9.50 1.33
N ASP A 237 -17.78 9.10 1.02
CA ASP A 237 -16.72 8.86 1.99
C ASP A 237 -15.78 10.08 1.98
N THR A 238 -15.26 10.45 3.15
CA THR A 238 -14.42 11.63 3.30
C THR A 238 -13.10 11.23 3.93
N ALA A 239 -12.01 11.62 3.30
CA ALA A 239 -10.68 11.47 3.81
C ALA A 239 -9.97 12.83 3.90
N ARG A 240 -8.85 12.85 4.61
CA ARG A 240 -7.95 14.00 4.74
C ARG A 240 -6.53 13.54 4.44
N ILE A 241 -5.84 14.26 3.57
CA ILE A 241 -4.41 14.04 3.31
C ILE A 241 -3.60 15.18 3.88
N VAL A 242 -2.46 14.87 4.51
CA VAL A 242 -1.56 15.84 5.13
C VAL A 242 -0.20 15.78 4.45
N TYR A 243 0.36 16.93 4.11
CA TYR A 243 1.71 17.04 3.54
C TYR A 243 2.43 18.28 4.08
N ASP A 244 3.75 18.34 3.90
CA ASP A 244 4.54 19.53 4.16
C ASP A 244 4.60 20.41 2.92
N ALA A 245 3.90 21.54 2.94
CA ALA A 245 3.87 22.48 1.82
C ALA A 245 5.23 23.12 1.50
N SER A 246 6.19 23.07 2.43
CA SER A 246 7.56 23.51 2.15
C SER A 246 8.38 22.47 1.38
N ALA A 247 7.91 21.22 1.32
CA ALA A 247 8.57 20.11 0.64
C ALA A 247 8.04 19.86 -0.79
N VAL A 248 7.14 20.73 -1.28
CA VAL A 248 6.62 20.64 -2.64
C VAL A 248 7.73 20.92 -3.64
N ASP A 249 7.97 19.97 -4.55
CA ASP A 249 8.92 20.16 -5.63
C ASP A 249 8.42 21.29 -6.56
N PRO A 250 9.17 22.40 -6.69
CA PRO A 250 8.74 23.54 -7.50
C PRO A 250 8.70 23.26 -9.01
N LYS A 251 9.34 22.18 -9.48
CA LYS A 251 9.37 21.79 -10.90
C LYS A 251 8.24 20.83 -11.25
N THR A 252 8.07 19.80 -10.43
CA THR A 252 7.08 18.74 -10.69
C THR A 252 5.73 19.02 -10.04
N HIS A 253 5.67 19.96 -9.09
CA HIS A 253 4.49 20.23 -8.26
C HIS A 253 4.01 18.99 -7.50
N THR A 254 4.93 18.10 -7.15
CA THR A 254 4.65 16.88 -6.39
C THR A 254 5.17 16.98 -4.95
N VAL A 255 4.56 16.22 -4.04
CA VAL A 255 4.97 16.13 -2.62
C VAL A 255 4.58 14.79 -2.02
N SER A 256 5.39 14.26 -1.10
CA SER A 256 5.05 13.07 -0.30
C SER A 256 3.95 13.34 0.74
N ILE A 257 3.14 12.35 1.08
CA ILE A 257 1.88 12.47 1.85
C ILE A 257 2.03 11.98 3.28
N LEU A 258 2.50 12.81 4.20
CA LEU A 258 2.79 12.42 5.58
C LEU A 258 1.68 11.65 6.34
N GLU A 259 0.41 11.87 6.00
CA GLU A 259 -0.74 11.19 6.58
C GLU A 259 -1.91 11.14 5.59
N GLU A 260 -2.69 10.07 5.65
CA GLU A 260 -4.05 10.00 5.11
C GLU A 260 -4.97 9.58 6.27
N ALA A 261 -6.15 10.16 6.38
CA ALA A 261 -7.09 9.84 7.45
C ALA A 261 -8.53 9.78 6.95
N HIS A 262 -9.21 8.65 7.14
CA HIS A 262 -10.64 8.52 6.86
C HIS A 262 -11.49 9.11 7.98
N LEU A 263 -12.58 9.81 7.62
CA LEU A 263 -13.56 10.34 8.54
C LEU A 263 -14.62 9.27 8.87
N ILE A 264 -14.49 8.62 10.02
CA ILE A 264 -15.39 7.53 10.45
C ILE A 264 -16.02 7.90 11.78
N GLY A 265 -17.35 7.90 11.82
CA GLY A 265 -18.11 8.24 13.03
C GLY A 265 -17.87 9.67 13.51
N GLY A 266 -17.59 10.60 12.59
CA GLY A 266 -17.33 12.00 12.89
C GLY A 266 -15.92 12.32 13.39
N LYS A 267 -14.99 11.37 13.34
CA LYS A 267 -13.57 11.56 13.70
C LYS A 267 -12.65 11.07 12.59
N TYR A 268 -11.50 11.71 12.44
CA TYR A 268 -10.46 11.25 11.53
C TYR A 268 -9.69 10.08 12.16
N HIS A 269 -9.43 9.05 11.37
CA HIS A 269 -8.64 7.88 11.76
C HIS A 269 -7.34 7.91 10.97
N PRO A 270 -6.25 8.47 11.56
CA PRO A 270 -5.02 8.72 10.83
C PRO A 270 -4.24 7.45 10.54
N ASN A 271 -3.88 7.31 9.27
CA ASN A 271 -3.07 6.26 8.69
C ASN A 271 -1.74 6.88 8.22
N ARG A 272 -0.62 6.27 8.62
CA ARG A 272 0.70 6.73 8.21
C ARG A 272 1.02 6.17 6.82
N GLU A 273 1.60 7.01 5.98
CA GLU A 273 1.98 6.63 4.60
C GLU A 273 3.25 5.78 4.54
N THR A 274 3.48 5.27 3.34
CA THR A 274 4.80 4.90 2.86
C THR A 274 5.43 6.06 2.10
N ARG A 275 6.77 6.19 2.13
CA ARG A 275 7.51 7.30 1.47
C ARG A 275 7.26 7.46 -0.04
N ALA A 276 6.67 6.45 -0.68
CA ALA A 276 6.40 6.43 -2.11
C ALA A 276 4.99 6.96 -2.46
N SER A 277 4.14 7.28 -1.47
CA SER A 277 2.86 7.95 -1.72
C SER A 277 3.08 9.42 -2.07
N VAL A 278 2.34 9.92 -3.05
CA VAL A 278 2.58 11.23 -3.67
C VAL A 278 1.26 11.93 -4.00
N LEU A 279 1.21 13.22 -3.69
CA LEU A 279 0.23 14.17 -4.23
C LEU A 279 0.85 14.94 -5.39
N ASP A 280 0.20 14.88 -6.54
CA ASP A 280 0.53 15.65 -7.74
C ASP A 280 -0.46 16.82 -7.90
N MET A 281 0.10 18.03 -7.81
CA MET A 281 -0.62 19.29 -7.91
C MET A 281 -0.35 20.03 -9.23
N SER A 282 0.29 19.37 -10.20
CA SER A 282 0.64 19.97 -11.50
C SER A 282 -0.59 20.37 -12.33
N GLN A 283 -1.74 19.74 -12.08
CA GLN A 283 -3.00 20.00 -12.77
C GLN A 283 -4.20 19.80 -11.85
N ARG A 284 -5.32 20.45 -12.17
CA ARG A 284 -6.61 20.20 -11.51
C ARG A 284 -7.48 19.26 -12.36
N PRO A 285 -8.23 18.34 -11.74
CA PRO A 285 -8.21 18.00 -10.31
C PRO A 285 -6.86 17.39 -9.87
N TYR A 286 -6.43 17.66 -8.63
CA TYR A 286 -5.19 17.07 -8.08
C TYR A 286 -5.28 15.55 -8.04
N ARG A 287 -4.12 14.89 -8.14
CA ARG A 287 -4.01 13.44 -8.24
C ARG A 287 -3.24 12.89 -7.06
N LEU A 288 -3.77 11.84 -6.45
CA LEU A 288 -3.18 11.16 -5.30
C LEU A 288 -2.82 9.73 -5.70
N THR A 289 -1.57 9.36 -5.47
CA THR A 289 -1.10 7.98 -5.52
C THR A 289 -0.75 7.56 -4.11
N TYR A 290 -1.53 6.66 -3.53
CA TYR A 290 -1.38 6.26 -2.13
C TYR A 290 -1.75 4.79 -1.93
N ALA A 291 -1.04 4.12 -1.03
CA ALA A 291 -1.40 2.78 -0.58
C ALA A 291 -1.00 2.60 0.89
N SER A 292 -1.91 2.13 1.72
CA SER A 292 -1.62 1.79 3.11
C SER A 292 -2.49 0.66 3.63
N SER A 293 -1.92 -0.15 4.52
CA SER A 293 -2.67 -1.10 5.31
C SER A 293 -3.24 -0.40 6.53
N VAL A 294 -4.52 -0.63 6.79
CA VAL A 294 -5.23 0.02 7.90
C VAL A 294 -6.08 -1.02 8.64
N THR A 295 -6.62 -0.62 9.79
CA THR A 295 -7.63 -1.42 10.48
C THR A 295 -8.79 -0.50 10.86
N HIS A 296 -9.97 -0.74 10.27
CA HIS A 296 -11.21 -0.01 10.54
C HIS A 296 -12.32 -1.03 10.81
N GLY A 297 -12.40 -1.52 12.04
CA GLY A 297 -13.27 -2.67 12.39
C GLY A 297 -12.79 -4.02 11.84
N ARG A 298 -12.08 -4.02 10.71
CA ARG A 298 -11.36 -5.16 10.13
C ARG A 298 -10.05 -4.72 9.46
N PRO A 299 -9.08 -5.62 9.23
CA PRO A 299 -7.85 -5.32 8.50
C PRO A 299 -8.12 -5.08 7.00
N LEU A 300 -7.63 -3.96 6.45
CA LEU A 300 -7.89 -3.50 5.08
C LEU A 300 -6.63 -2.96 4.39
N VAL A 301 -6.68 -2.79 3.06
CA VAL A 301 -5.77 -1.93 2.29
C VAL A 301 -6.58 -0.80 1.67
N VAL A 302 -6.14 0.44 1.86
CA VAL A 302 -6.69 1.63 1.20
C VAL A 302 -5.75 2.03 0.06
N LEU A 303 -6.31 2.24 -1.12
CA LEU A 303 -5.61 2.63 -2.34
C LEU A 303 -6.23 3.90 -2.92
N PHE A 304 -5.41 4.84 -3.36
CA PHE A 304 -5.81 5.94 -4.24
C PHE A 304 -4.92 5.92 -5.49
N GLU A 305 -5.54 5.87 -6.67
CA GLU A 305 -4.86 5.86 -7.96
C GLU A 305 -4.95 7.23 -8.64
N GLY A 306 -3.78 7.80 -8.97
CA GLY A 306 -3.68 9.12 -9.59
C GLY A 306 -4.22 9.19 -11.03
N ALA A 307 -4.05 8.12 -11.81
CA ALA A 307 -4.44 8.07 -13.22
C ALA A 307 -5.94 8.21 -13.44
N THR A 308 -6.71 7.45 -12.69
CA THR A 308 -8.17 7.31 -12.88
C THR A 308 -8.98 8.03 -11.80
N GLN A 309 -8.28 8.62 -10.81
CA GLN A 309 -8.87 9.24 -9.63
C GLN A 309 -9.80 8.29 -8.89
N ARG A 310 -9.39 7.03 -8.76
CA ARG A 310 -10.16 6.01 -8.05
C ARG A 310 -9.58 5.73 -6.68
N MET A 311 -10.47 5.52 -5.73
CA MET A 311 -10.16 4.96 -4.41
C MET A 311 -10.72 3.54 -4.36
N ALA A 312 -10.00 2.64 -3.69
CA ALA A 312 -10.51 1.32 -3.32
C ALA A 312 -10.10 0.97 -1.89
N MET A 313 -10.99 0.29 -1.17
CA MET A 313 -10.68 -0.45 0.04
C MET A 313 -10.77 -1.95 -0.25
N LEU A 314 -9.72 -2.68 0.08
CA LEU A 314 -9.63 -4.12 -0.13
C LEU A 314 -9.61 -4.83 1.23
N ALA A 315 -10.35 -5.93 1.35
CA ALA A 315 -10.30 -6.78 2.52
C ALA A 315 -8.93 -7.45 2.66
N ARG A 316 -8.55 -7.81 3.88
CA ARG A 316 -7.41 -8.71 4.11
C ARG A 316 -7.91 -10.00 4.76
N PRO A 317 -7.30 -11.16 4.46
CA PRO A 317 -6.07 -11.33 3.68
C PRO A 317 -6.25 -11.55 2.17
N ASP A 318 -7.47 -11.67 1.65
CA ASP A 318 -7.74 -12.14 0.29
C ASP A 318 -7.92 -11.02 -0.76
N PHE A 319 -7.90 -9.75 -0.33
CA PHE A 319 -7.88 -8.58 -1.20
C PHE A 319 -9.08 -8.43 -2.13
N HIS A 320 -10.20 -9.07 -1.82
CA HIS A 320 -11.43 -8.75 -2.52
C HIS A 320 -11.83 -7.29 -2.20
N MET A 321 -12.37 -6.61 -3.21
CA MET A 321 -12.80 -5.22 -3.09
C MET A 321 -14.00 -5.14 -2.17
N LEU A 322 -13.96 -4.22 -1.20
CA LEU A 322 -15.08 -3.93 -0.29
C LEU A 322 -15.86 -2.71 -0.74
N ILE A 323 -15.15 -1.61 -1.01
CA ILE A 323 -15.72 -0.42 -1.61
C ILE A 323 -14.77 0.15 -2.64
N ALA A 324 -15.33 0.79 -3.66
CA ALA A 324 -14.57 1.61 -4.58
C ALA A 324 -15.38 2.84 -4.97
N GLY A 325 -14.68 3.89 -5.39
CA GLY A 325 -15.32 5.13 -5.81
C GLY A 325 -14.37 6.07 -6.54
N LYS A 326 -14.93 7.16 -7.07
CA LYS A 326 -14.14 8.26 -7.64
C LYS A 326 -13.87 9.30 -6.57
N TYR A 327 -12.62 9.74 -6.47
CA TYR A 327 -12.23 10.79 -5.54
C TYR A 327 -12.02 12.14 -6.22
N VAL A 328 -12.26 13.20 -5.45
CA VAL A 328 -11.89 14.58 -5.79
C VAL A 328 -11.19 15.18 -4.58
N ILE A 329 -10.08 15.87 -4.83
CA ILE A 329 -9.35 16.60 -3.79
C ILE A 329 -9.80 18.05 -3.83
N ASN A 330 -10.30 18.56 -2.70
CA ASN A 330 -10.54 19.99 -2.55
C ASN A 330 -9.18 20.69 -2.41
N PRO A 331 -8.82 21.61 -3.33
CA PRO A 331 -7.54 22.31 -3.26
C PRO A 331 -7.46 23.33 -2.10
N GLU A 332 -8.57 23.62 -1.43
CA GLU A 332 -8.61 24.51 -0.27
C GLU A 332 -8.16 23.77 0.99
N PRO A 333 -7.13 24.28 1.70
CA PRO A 333 -6.68 23.72 2.96
C PRO A 333 -7.78 23.64 4.01
N VAL A 334 -7.79 22.53 4.75
CA VAL A 334 -8.61 22.35 5.95
C VAL A 334 -7.75 22.43 7.22
N PRO A 335 -8.33 22.75 8.39
CA PRO A 335 -7.60 22.73 9.65
C PRO A 335 -6.95 21.37 9.94
N TYR A 336 -5.76 21.40 10.53
CA TYR A 336 -5.03 20.23 11.02
C TYR A 336 -4.24 20.62 12.27
N ASP A 337 -4.46 19.90 13.37
CA ASP A 337 -3.67 20.00 14.59
C ASP A 337 -2.89 18.70 14.77
N VAL A 338 -1.56 18.79 14.74
CA VAL A 338 -0.67 17.63 14.95
C VAL A 338 -0.84 16.99 16.33
N ASN A 339 -1.36 17.74 17.31
CA ASN A 339 -1.64 17.23 18.66
C ASN A 339 -3.05 16.63 18.79
N ARG A 340 -3.90 16.83 17.78
CA ARG A 340 -5.26 16.31 17.70
C ARG A 340 -5.58 15.84 16.27
N PRO A 341 -4.83 14.85 15.76
CA PRO A 341 -4.99 14.37 14.37
C PRO A 341 -6.36 13.72 14.10
N GLU A 342 -7.18 13.50 15.13
CA GLU A 342 -8.55 12.98 15.03
C GLU A 342 -9.63 14.07 14.83
N ASP A 343 -9.32 15.34 15.13
CA ASP A 343 -10.21 16.51 14.97
C ASP A 343 -10.13 17.08 13.54
#